data_AF-A0A2G9T715-F1
#
_entry.id   AF-A0A2G9T715-F1
#
_cell.length_a   1.000
_cell.length_b   1.000
_cell.length_c   1.000
_cell.angle_alpha   90.00
_cell.angle_beta   90.00
_cell.angle_gamma   90.00
#
_symmetry.space_group_name_H-M   'P 1'
#
loop_
_entity.id
_entity.type
_entity.pdbx_description
1 polymer ?
#
loop_
_entity_poly.entity_id
_entity_poly.type
_entity_poly.pdbx_seq_one_letter_code
_entity_poly.pdbx_strand_id
1 'polypeptide(L)' 'MYDMGMARAYLDEEGNHRPPRSHAGMRGTEEWSSLNAEIGRDQGRVDDLWGWLYCLNEWVNCRSQKPQVWSAYDKEPNIR' A
#
# COMPACT_ATOMS: atom_id res chain seq x y z
N MET A 1 -2.58 7.96 12.94
CA MET A 1 -3.22 6.81 12.26
C MET A 1 -4.71 6.98 12.41
N TYR A 2 -5.42 7.12 11.29
CA TYR A 2 -6.87 7.38 11.24
C TYR A 2 -7.49 6.37 10.27
N ASP A 3 -8.81 6.16 10.37
CA ASP A 3 -9.58 5.22 9.54
C ASP A 3 -9.11 3.75 9.61
N MET A 4 -9.56 3.04 10.65
CA MET A 4 -9.29 1.60 10.82
C MET A 4 -10.35 0.71 10.14
N GLY A 5 -11.21 1.27 9.29
CA GLY A 5 -12.34 0.51 8.70
C GLY A 5 -11.90 -0.66 7.83
N MET A 6 -10.65 -0.62 7.32
CA MET A 6 -10.05 -1.66 6.49
C MET A 6 -9.02 -2.51 7.25
N ALA A 7 -8.75 -2.22 8.53
CA ALA A 7 -7.77 -2.94 9.32
C ALA A 7 -8.23 -4.39 9.57
N ARG A 8 -7.28 -5.33 9.56
CA ARG A 8 -7.54 -6.75 9.84
C ARG A 8 -6.60 -7.25 10.93
N ALA A 9 -7.15 -7.93 11.92
CA ALA A 9 -6.35 -8.67 12.90
C ALA A 9 -5.56 -9.79 12.19
N TYR A 10 -4.23 -9.72 12.29
CA TYR A 10 -3.33 -10.71 11.70
C TYR A 10 -2.96 -11.84 12.66
N LEU A 11 -3.28 -11.69 13.95
CA LEU A 11 -3.10 -12.70 14.99
C LEU A 11 -4.45 -13.34 15.37
N ASP A 12 -4.42 -14.61 15.78
CA ASP A 12 -5.54 -15.28 16.44
C ASP A 12 -5.65 -14.90 17.93
N GLU A 13 -6.56 -15.52 18.66
CA GLU A 13 -6.79 -15.26 20.09
C GLU A 13 -5.63 -15.78 20.95
N GLU A 14 -4.91 -16.79 20.48
CA GLU A 14 -3.71 -17.35 21.12
C GLU A 14 -2.42 -16.57 20.79
N GLY A 15 -2.48 -15.58 19.89
CA GLY A 15 -1.35 -14.76 19.47
C GLY A 15 -0.49 -15.36 18.36
N ASN A 16 -0.93 -16.42 17.69
CA ASN A 16 -0.27 -16.96 16.51
C ASN A 16 -0.72 -16.24 15.23
N HIS A 17 0.11 -16.32 14.20
CA HIS A 17 -0.21 -15.77 12.89
C HIS A 17 -1.36 -16.53 12.25
N ARG A 18 -2.42 -15.81 11.88
CA ARG A 18 -3.53 -16.39 11.11
C ARG A 18 -3.01 -16.89 9.76
N PRO A 19 -3.51 -18.04 9.27
CA PRO A 19 -3.15 -18.52 7.95
C PRO A 19 -3.61 -17.51 6.87
N PRO A 20 -2.80 -17.31 5.81
CA PRO A 20 -3.19 -16.43 4.71
C PRO A 20 -4.42 -16.99 4.01
N ARG A 21 -5.35 -16.10 3.64
CA ARG A 21 -6.51 -16.46 2.80
C ARG A 21 -6.06 -16.90 1.41
N SER A 22 -6.84 -17.79 0.79
CA SER A 22 -6.58 -18.25 -0.59
C SER A 22 -6.66 -17.13 -1.63
N HIS A 23 -7.55 -16.17 -1.39
CA HIS A 23 -7.66 -14.95 -2.17
C HIS A 23 -8.16 -13.82 -1.27
N ALA A 24 -7.52 -12.67 -1.35
CA ALA A 24 -7.95 -11.45 -0.70
C ALA A 24 -7.97 -10.34 -1.76
N GLY A 25 -9.15 -9.91 -2.17
CA GLY A 25 -9.27 -8.76 -3.07
C GLY A 25 -8.63 -7.53 -2.44
N MET A 26 -8.03 -6.67 -3.27
CA MET A 26 -7.32 -5.51 -2.78
C MET A 26 -8.20 -4.61 -1.91
N ARG A 27 -7.64 -4.18 -0.79
CA ARG A 27 -8.24 -3.21 0.14
C ARG A 27 -7.26 -2.07 0.34
N GLY A 28 -7.77 -0.85 0.26
CA GLY A 28 -6.99 0.38 0.36
C GLY A 28 -7.05 1.20 -0.92
N THR A 29 -6.13 2.14 -1.02
CA THR A 29 -5.94 3.02 -2.17
C THR A 29 -4.95 2.34 -3.12
N GLU A 30 -5.30 2.18 -4.39
CA GLU A 30 -4.49 1.48 -5.40
C GLU A 30 -3.09 2.10 -5.50
N GLU A 31 -3.00 3.40 -5.27
CA GLU A 31 -1.78 4.19 -5.34
C GLU A 31 -0.77 3.95 -4.20
N TRP A 32 -1.15 3.26 -3.13
CA TRP A 32 -0.18 2.89 -2.08
C TRP A 32 -0.23 1.40 -1.79
N SER A 33 -0.84 0.63 -2.69
CA SER A 33 -0.96 -0.80 -2.57
C SER A 33 0.37 -1.49 -2.87
N SER A 34 0.65 -2.57 -2.15
CA SER A 34 1.77 -3.45 -2.51
C SER A 34 1.39 -4.35 -3.68
N LEU A 35 2.39 -4.86 -4.41
CA LEU A 35 2.16 -5.86 -5.45
C LEU A 35 1.41 -7.10 -4.93
N ASN A 36 1.60 -7.48 -3.66
CA ASN A 36 0.88 -8.60 -3.07
C ASN A 36 -0.63 -8.33 -2.96
N ALA A 37 -1.00 -7.11 -2.59
CA ALA A 37 -2.40 -6.71 -2.51
C ALA A 37 -3.06 -6.72 -3.90
N GLU A 38 -2.37 -6.21 -4.91
CA GLU A 38 -2.83 -6.17 -6.32
C GLU A 38 -3.09 -7.56 -6.90
N ILE A 39 -2.17 -8.51 -6.67
CA ILE A 39 -2.32 -9.89 -7.17
C ILE A 39 -3.26 -10.75 -6.30
N GLY A 40 -3.94 -10.14 -5.33
CA GLY A 40 -4.94 -10.78 -4.49
C GLY A 40 -4.40 -11.70 -3.41
N ARG A 41 -3.13 -11.51 -2.99
CA ARG A 41 -2.57 -12.19 -1.81
C ARG A 41 -3.05 -11.53 -0.53
N ASP A 42 -3.09 -12.32 0.53
CA ASP A 42 -3.49 -11.80 1.84
C ASP A 42 -2.47 -10.79 2.36
N GLN A 43 -2.95 -9.58 2.66
CA GLN A 43 -2.11 -8.48 3.14
C GLN A 43 -1.55 -8.80 4.52
N GLY A 44 -0.25 -8.56 4.69
CA GLY A 44 0.47 -8.67 5.96
C GLY A 44 1.22 -7.39 6.30
N ARG A 45 1.95 -7.44 7.42
CA ARG A 45 2.72 -6.28 7.96
C ARG A 45 3.69 -5.64 6.96
N VAL A 46 4.22 -6.43 6.02
CA VAL A 46 5.14 -5.93 4.99
C VAL A 46 4.43 -5.03 3.98
N ASP A 47 3.14 -5.24 3.75
CA ASP A 47 2.36 -4.46 2.78
C ASP A 47 2.07 -3.05 3.31
N ASP A 48 1.90 -2.89 4.63
CA ASP A 48 1.84 -1.57 5.27
C ASP A 48 3.16 -0.79 5.11
N LEU A 49 4.31 -1.49 5.17
CA LEU A 49 5.63 -0.88 4.95
C LEU A 49 5.85 -0.47 3.50
N TRP A 50 5.32 -1.22 2.53
CA TRP A 50 5.32 -0.82 1.12
C TRP A 50 4.54 0.47 0.91
N GLY A 51 3.31 0.55 1.43
CA GLY A 51 2.52 1.78 1.37
C GLY A 51 3.24 2.95 2.02
N TRP A 52 3.87 2.74 3.19
CA TRP A 52 4.67 3.77 3.85
C TRP A 52 5.87 4.23 3.03
N LEU A 53 6.59 3.29 2.39
CA LEU A 53 7.72 3.61 1.51
C LEU A 53 7.26 4.45 0.31
N TYR A 54 6.13 4.12 -0.31
CA TYR A 54 5.59 4.89 -1.43
C TYR A 54 5.21 6.31 -1.01
N CYS A 55 4.52 6.47 0.13
CA CYS A 55 4.22 7.79 0.71
C CYS A 55 5.50 8.60 0.97
N LEU A 56 6.53 7.99 1.58
CA LEU A 56 7.80 8.67 1.83
C LEU A 56 8.48 9.09 0.53
N ASN A 57 8.49 8.22 -0.47
CA ASN A 57 9.07 8.53 -1.77
C ASN A 57 8.34 9.71 -2.42
N GLU A 58 7.02 9.77 -2.33
CA GLU A 58 6.23 10.91 -2.83
C GLU A 58 6.55 12.20 -2.08
N TRP A 59 6.66 12.14 -0.75
CA TRP A 59 7.02 13.31 0.07
C TRP A 59 8.44 13.82 -0.20
N VAL A 60 9.40 12.93 -0.43
CA VAL A 60 10.77 13.36 -0.79
C VAL A 60 10.80 13.94 -2.20
N ASN A 61 10.01 13.39 -3.12
CA ASN A 61 10.07 13.76 -4.52
C ASN A 61 9.03 14.81 -4.97
N CYS A 62 8.17 15.34 -4.07
CA CYS A 62 7.25 16.51 -4.10
C CYS A 62 7.09 17.36 -5.39
N ARG A 63 7.13 16.76 -6.58
CA ARG A 63 7.18 17.44 -7.88
C ARG A 63 6.06 17.03 -8.82
N SER A 64 5.27 16.02 -8.44
CA SER A 64 4.20 15.48 -9.28
C SER A 64 2.87 15.62 -8.56
N GLN A 65 1.89 16.15 -9.28
CA GLN A 65 0.48 16.20 -8.88
C GLN A 65 -0.16 14.80 -8.88
N LYS A 66 0.53 13.82 -9.46
CA LYS A 66 0.13 12.41 -9.56
C LYS A 66 1.02 11.52 -8.68
N PRO A 67 0.52 10.37 -8.22
CA PRO A 67 1.29 9.43 -7.42
C PRO A 67 2.48 8.90 -8.23
N GLN A 68 3.68 8.95 -7.62
CA GLN A 68 4.94 8.90 -8.36
C GLN A 68 5.29 7.52 -8.94
N VAL A 69 4.73 6.45 -8.37
CA VAL A 69 5.17 5.08 -8.68
C VAL A 69 4.68 4.59 -10.06
N TRP A 70 3.57 5.13 -10.58
CA TRP A 70 3.00 4.82 -11.92
C TRP A 70 2.80 6.05 -12.80
N SER A 71 3.03 7.26 -12.29
CA SER A 71 3.30 8.38 -13.18
C SER A 71 4.51 7.96 -14.00
N ALA A 72 4.33 7.72 -15.31
CA ALA A 72 5.46 7.74 -16.23
C ALA A 72 6.33 8.90 -15.80
N TYR A 73 7.65 8.70 -15.66
CA TYR A 73 8.59 9.81 -15.52
C TYR A 73 8.48 10.61 -16.83
N ASP A 74 7.37 11.33 -16.96
CA ASP A 74 7.03 12.16 -18.08
C ASP A 74 8.16 13.18 -18.08
N LYS A 75 8.74 13.34 -19.26
CA LYS A 75 9.95 14.14 -19.51
C LYS A 75 9.74 15.64 -19.24
N GLU A 76 8.66 16.01 -18.55
CA GLU A 76 8.25 17.38 -18.28
C GLU A 76 8.40 17.71 -16.79
N PRO A 77 9.34 18.61 -16.44
CA PRO A 77 9.64 18.97 -15.08
C PRO A 77 8.73 20.11 -14.62
N ASN A 78 7.43 19.90 -14.48
CA ASN A 78 6.56 20.83 -13.73
C ASN A 78 5.12 20.36 -13.72
N ILE A 79 4.57 20.00 -12.56
CA ILE A 79 3.15 20.28 -12.30
C ILE A 79 2.97 20.55 -10.79
N ARG A 80 2.88 21.83 -10.43
CA ARG A 80 2.16 22.29 -9.24
C ARG A 80 0.67 21.99 -9.44
#